data_AF-A0A2D4IMT0-F1
#
_entry.id   AF-A0A2D4IMT0-F1
#
_cell.length_a   1.000
_cell.length_b   1.000
_cell.length_c   1.000
_cell.angle_alpha   90.00
_cell.angle_beta   90.00
_cell.angle_gamma   90.00
#
_symmetry.space_group_name_H-M   'P 1'
#
loop_
_entity.id
_entity.type
_entity.pdbx_description
1 polymer ?
#
loop_
_entity_poly.entity_id
_entity_poly.type
_entity_poly.pdbx_seq_one_letter_code
_entity_poly.pdbx_strand_id
1 'polypeptide(L)'
;RGRGDVRPHLPYLFHVVTLLVATGPLSLRASTHGLVINIIHSLCTCSQLHFSEETKQVLRLSLTEFSLPKFYLLFGISKVKSAAVIAFRSSYRDRSFSPGSYERETFALTSLETVTEALLEIMEACMRDIPTCKWLDQWTELAQKFAFQYNPSLQPRALVVFGCISKRVSHGQIKQIIRILSKGLESCLKGPDNYNSQVLI
;
A
#
# COMPACT_ATOMS: atom_id res chain seq x y z
N ARG A 1 -17.49 24.35 -18.28
CA ARG A 1 -17.78 22.95 -17.90
C ARG A 1 -16.91 22.06 -18.78
N GLY A 2 -15.94 21.34 -18.23
CA GLY A 2 -15.00 20.50 -19.00
C GLY A 2 -13.53 20.92 -18.91
N ARG A 3 -12.92 20.82 -17.73
CA ARG A 3 -11.48 20.51 -17.61
C ARG A 3 -11.44 19.27 -16.73
N GLY A 4 -11.12 18.12 -17.32
CA GLY A 4 -10.77 16.93 -16.55
C GLY A 4 -9.55 17.32 -15.74
N ASP A 5 -9.77 17.65 -14.48
CA ASP A 5 -8.71 18.04 -13.58
C ASP A 5 -7.82 16.81 -13.39
N VAL A 6 -6.54 16.90 -13.72
CA VAL A 6 -5.54 15.83 -13.52
C VAL A 6 -5.23 15.66 -12.00
N ARG A 7 -5.95 16.40 -11.14
CA ARG A 7 -5.77 16.51 -9.69
C ARG A 7 -6.36 15.40 -8.78
N PRO A 8 -7.24 14.44 -9.17
CA PRO A 8 -7.85 13.49 -8.21
C PRO A 8 -7.27 12.06 -8.21
N HIS A 9 -6.08 11.82 -8.77
CA HIS A 9 -5.54 10.46 -8.87
C HIS A 9 -4.70 9.99 -7.68
N LEU A 10 -4.29 10.91 -6.78
CA LEU A 10 -3.42 10.59 -5.65
C LEU A 10 -3.96 9.44 -4.76
N PRO A 11 -5.26 9.42 -4.39
CA PRO A 11 -5.84 8.31 -3.60
C PRO A 11 -5.67 6.95 -4.28
N TYR A 12 -5.90 6.89 -5.59
CA TYR A 12 -5.79 5.66 -6.36
C TYR A 12 -4.34 5.20 -6.48
N LEU A 13 -3.41 6.14 -6.67
CA LEU A 13 -1.98 5.83 -6.73
C LEU A 13 -1.48 5.28 -5.39
N PHE A 14 -1.83 5.92 -4.27
CA PHE A 14 -1.45 5.42 -2.94
C PHE A 14 -2.11 4.08 -2.64
N HIS A 15 -3.37 3.89 -3.03
CA HIS A 15 -4.04 2.59 -2.91
C HIS A 15 -3.29 1.50 -3.68
N VAL A 16 -2.95 1.72 -4.96
CA VAL A 16 -2.17 0.77 -5.76
C VAL A 16 -0.81 0.49 -5.14
N VAL A 17 -0.10 1.52 -4.67
CA VAL A 17 1.18 1.35 -3.97
C VAL A 17 1.01 0.42 -2.78
N THR A 18 0.07 0.70 -1.87
CA THR A 18 -0.14 -0.11 -0.65
C THR A 18 -0.52 -1.56 -0.94
N LEU A 19 -1.29 -1.82 -2.01
CA LEU A 19 -1.55 -3.19 -2.45
C LEU A 19 -0.28 -3.91 -2.91
N LEU A 20 0.68 -3.19 -3.49
CA LEU A 20 1.88 -3.76 -4.12
C LEU A 20 3.14 -3.77 -3.23
N VAL A 21 3.18 -3.03 -2.11
CA VAL A 21 4.35 -2.98 -1.21
C VAL A 21 4.85 -4.38 -0.84
N ALA A 22 6.14 -4.64 -1.04
CA ALA A 22 6.79 -5.93 -0.73
C ALA A 22 6.19 -7.16 -1.45
N THR A 23 5.34 -7.00 -2.46
CA THR A 23 4.74 -8.11 -3.22
C THR A 23 5.44 -8.36 -4.56
N GLY A 24 5.41 -9.61 -5.02
CA GLY A 24 5.91 -10.01 -6.34
C GLY A 24 7.43 -9.97 -6.49
N PRO A 25 7.92 -10.05 -7.75
CA PRO A 25 9.36 -10.11 -8.05
C PRO A 25 10.07 -8.81 -7.66
N LEU A 26 11.40 -8.86 -7.52
CA LEU A 26 12.21 -7.71 -7.14
C LEU A 26 12.00 -6.49 -8.04
N SER A 27 11.79 -6.68 -9.35
CA SER A 27 11.49 -5.58 -10.27
C SER A 27 10.18 -4.89 -9.98
N LEU A 28 9.10 -5.64 -9.73
CA LEU A 28 7.83 -5.06 -9.32
C LEU A 28 8.00 -4.23 -8.05
N ARG A 29 8.70 -4.79 -7.06
CA ARG A 29 8.97 -4.10 -5.78
C ARG A 29 9.78 -2.82 -5.98
N ALA A 30 10.82 -2.86 -6.82
CA ALA A 30 11.62 -1.70 -7.19
C ALA A 30 10.81 -0.66 -7.97
N SER A 31 9.93 -1.09 -8.89
CA SER A 31 9.03 -0.21 -9.63
C SER A 31 8.00 0.44 -8.72
N THR A 32 7.43 -0.28 -7.74
CA THR A 32 6.50 0.28 -6.75
C THR A 32 7.18 1.34 -5.89
N HIS A 33 8.42 1.09 -5.44
CA HIS A 33 9.22 2.09 -4.73
C HIS A 33 9.49 3.32 -5.61
N GLY A 34 9.96 3.11 -6.84
CA GLY A 34 10.20 4.20 -7.80
C GLY A 34 8.94 4.99 -8.13
N LEU A 35 7.77 4.35 -8.16
CA LEU A 35 6.48 5.02 -8.31
C LEU A 35 6.22 5.97 -7.15
N VAL A 36 6.47 5.57 -5.90
CA VAL A 36 6.32 6.45 -4.73
C VAL A 36 7.24 7.67 -4.83
N ILE A 37 8.51 7.45 -5.16
CA ILE A 37 9.47 8.54 -5.38
C ILE A 37 8.94 9.51 -6.44
N ASN A 38 8.48 9.00 -7.59
CA ASN A 38 7.95 9.82 -8.67
C ASN A 38 6.70 10.61 -8.26
N ILE A 39 5.81 10.01 -7.45
CA ILE A 39 4.62 10.71 -6.95
C ILE A 39 5.03 11.86 -6.02
N ILE A 40 5.88 11.60 -5.02
CA ILE A 40 6.35 12.63 -4.08
C ILE A 40 7.09 13.74 -4.84
N HIS A 41 7.96 13.37 -5.77
CA HIS A 41 8.71 14.33 -6.57
C HIS A 41 7.79 15.19 -7.44
N SER A 42 6.74 14.60 -8.01
CA SER A 42 5.72 15.34 -8.77
C SER A 42 4.96 16.31 -7.87
N LEU A 43 4.61 15.92 -6.63
CA LEU A 43 3.98 16.82 -5.65
C LEU A 43 4.92 17.99 -5.28
N CYS A 44 6.23 17.74 -5.12
CA CYS A 44 7.23 18.78 -4.86
C CYS A 44 7.37 19.79 -6.01
N THR A 45 7.27 19.35 -7.26
CA THR A 45 7.55 20.18 -8.45
C THR A 45 6.29 20.67 -9.17
N CYS A 46 5.09 20.23 -8.76
CA CYS A 46 3.84 20.64 -9.40
C CYS A 46 3.55 22.11 -9.14
N SER A 47 3.75 22.95 -10.16
CA SER A 47 3.44 24.39 -10.11
C SER A 47 1.93 24.69 -10.07
N GLN A 48 1.07 23.72 -10.38
CA GLN A 48 -0.39 23.87 -10.33
C GLN A 48 -0.96 23.72 -8.91
N LEU A 49 -0.18 23.16 -7.98
CA LEU A 49 -0.55 23.00 -6.58
C LEU A 49 0.21 24.03 -5.76
N HIS A 50 -0.52 25.01 -5.22
CA HIS A 50 0.06 26.06 -4.37
C HIS A 50 0.18 25.54 -2.93
N PHE A 51 1.23 24.76 -2.67
CA PHE A 51 1.56 24.30 -1.32
C PHE A 51 2.27 25.38 -0.50
N SER A 52 1.99 25.39 0.80
CA SER A 52 2.72 26.17 1.80
C SER A 52 4.16 25.67 1.92
N GLU A 53 5.05 26.48 2.51
CA GLU A 53 6.44 26.04 2.72
C GLU A 53 6.50 24.88 3.72
N GLU A 54 5.58 24.82 4.68
CA GLU A 54 5.44 23.71 5.62
C GLU A 54 5.13 22.41 4.89
N THR A 55 4.16 22.41 3.97
CA THR A 55 3.81 21.22 3.18
C THR A 55 4.94 20.82 2.23
N LYS A 56 5.60 21.78 1.58
CA LYS A 56 6.78 21.48 0.75
C LYS A 56 7.91 20.88 1.57
N GLN A 57 8.10 21.33 2.82
CA GLN A 57 9.10 20.78 3.71
C GLN A 57 8.78 19.32 4.07
N VAL A 58 7.53 19.00 4.39
CA VAL A 58 7.10 17.60 4.60
C VAL A 58 7.40 16.75 3.37
N LEU A 59 7.01 17.21 2.17
CA LEU A 59 7.26 16.47 0.93
C LEU A 59 8.76 16.23 0.65
N ARG A 60 9.62 17.23 0.91
CA ARG A 60 11.08 17.10 0.76
C ARG A 60 11.68 16.14 1.78
N LEU A 61 11.22 16.18 3.03
CA LEU A 61 11.64 15.25 4.07
C LEU A 61 11.22 13.82 3.72
N SER A 62 9.96 13.61 3.32
CA SER A 62 9.48 12.30 2.86
C SER A 62 10.30 11.80 1.66
N LEU A 63 10.58 12.64 0.66
CA LEU A 63 11.42 12.24 -0.49
C LEU A 63 12.81 11.76 -0.05
N THR A 64 13.41 12.47 0.89
CA THR A 64 14.71 12.11 1.47
C THR A 64 14.61 10.78 2.21
N GLU A 65 13.55 10.60 3.00
CA GLU A 65 13.35 9.41 3.81
C GLU A 65 13.12 8.15 2.95
N PHE A 66 12.25 8.24 1.94
CA PHE A 66 12.02 7.15 0.99
C PHE A 66 13.27 6.79 0.17
N SER A 67 14.27 7.68 0.12
CA SER A 67 15.56 7.41 -0.54
C SER A 67 16.58 6.71 0.37
N LEU A 68 16.28 6.57 1.67
CA LEU A 68 17.18 5.90 2.63
C LEU A 68 17.15 4.37 2.46
N PRO A 69 18.27 3.68 2.74
CA PRO A 69 18.34 2.21 2.65
C PRO A 69 17.28 1.48 3.47
N LYS A 70 16.87 2.04 4.62
CA LYS A 70 15.81 1.46 5.47
C LYS A 70 14.47 1.35 4.71
N PHE A 71 14.14 2.33 3.86
CA PHE A 71 12.91 2.31 3.09
C PHE A 71 12.97 1.29 1.96
N TYR A 72 14.13 1.04 1.34
CA TYR A 72 14.25 -0.07 0.37
C TYR A 72 13.89 -1.43 1.00
N LEU A 73 14.27 -1.64 2.26
CA LEU A 73 13.93 -2.87 2.99
C LEU A 73 12.42 -3.02 3.23
N LEU A 74 11.69 -1.92 3.47
CA LEU A 74 10.21 -1.95 3.59
C LEU A 74 9.53 -2.41 2.30
N PHE A 75 10.13 -2.11 1.14
CA PHE A 75 9.66 -2.63 -0.15
C PHE A 75 10.20 -4.04 -0.44
N GLY A 76 10.96 -4.65 0.47
CA GLY A 76 11.59 -5.96 0.28
C GLY A 76 12.78 -5.95 -0.69
N ILE A 77 13.36 -4.79 -0.96
CA ILE A 77 14.51 -4.62 -1.84
C ILE A 77 15.78 -4.82 -1.00
N SER A 78 16.32 -6.04 -1.01
CA SER A 78 17.54 -6.38 -0.27
C SER A 78 18.79 -6.44 -1.17
N LYS A 79 19.90 -5.87 -0.67
CA LYS A 79 21.28 -5.98 -1.19
C LYS A 79 21.47 -5.83 -2.70
N VAL A 80 21.15 -4.67 -3.26
CA VAL A 80 21.50 -4.36 -4.66
C VAL A 80 21.93 -2.91 -4.81
N LYS A 81 22.98 -2.70 -5.61
CA LYS A 81 23.67 -1.41 -5.79
C LYS A 81 22.77 -0.29 -6.38
N SER A 82 21.66 -0.64 -7.03
CA SER A 82 20.64 0.31 -7.51
C SER A 82 19.31 -0.40 -7.83
N ALA A 83 18.21 0.05 -7.22
CA ALA A 83 16.86 -0.45 -7.49
C ALA A 83 16.39 -0.14 -8.93
N ALA A 84 16.79 1.03 -9.47
CA ALA A 84 16.43 1.45 -10.83
C ALA A 84 17.02 0.53 -11.90
N VAL A 85 18.29 0.12 -11.76
CA VAL A 85 18.96 -0.76 -12.74
C VAL A 85 18.28 -2.12 -12.84
N ILE A 86 17.63 -2.59 -11.77
CA ILE A 86 16.94 -3.88 -11.75
C ILE A 86 15.56 -3.78 -12.39
N ALA A 87 14.82 -2.71 -12.09
CA ALA A 87 13.50 -2.47 -12.68
C ALA A 87 13.56 -2.47 -14.23
N PHE A 88 14.63 -1.95 -14.83
CA PHE A 88 14.79 -1.92 -16.29
C PHE A 88 15.40 -3.19 -16.90
N ARG A 89 16.07 -4.05 -16.11
CA ARG A 89 16.81 -5.22 -16.63
C ARG A 89 16.14 -6.57 -16.38
N SER A 90 15.10 -6.66 -15.55
CA SER A 90 14.60 -7.96 -15.06
C SER A 90 13.70 -8.76 -16.02
N SER A 91 13.57 -8.44 -17.31
CA SER A 91 12.52 -9.05 -18.16
C SER A 91 12.61 -10.56 -18.42
N TYR A 92 13.55 -11.33 -17.85
CA TYR A 92 13.71 -12.74 -18.27
C TYR A 92 14.00 -13.83 -17.21
N ARG A 93 14.26 -13.57 -15.92
CA ARG A 93 14.77 -14.65 -15.03
C ARG A 93 14.35 -14.65 -13.56
N ASP A 94 13.08 -14.48 -13.22
CA ASP A 94 12.66 -14.89 -11.87
C ASP A 94 11.19 -15.32 -11.80
N ARG A 95 10.95 -16.63 -11.95
CA ARG A 95 9.61 -17.27 -11.92
C ARG A 95 9.41 -18.24 -10.76
N SER A 96 10.28 -18.26 -9.75
CA SER A 96 10.12 -19.17 -8.62
C SER A 96 9.66 -18.45 -7.35
N PHE A 97 8.37 -18.61 -7.04
CA PHE A 97 7.83 -18.37 -5.69
C PHE A 97 8.30 -19.51 -4.78
N SER A 98 9.30 -19.28 -3.92
CA SER A 98 9.70 -20.28 -2.92
C SER A 98 8.66 -20.38 -1.78
N PRO A 99 8.37 -21.59 -1.29
CA PRO A 99 7.41 -21.83 -0.20
C PRO A 99 8.04 -21.51 1.16
N GLY A 100 7.99 -20.24 1.54
CA GLY A 100 8.30 -19.72 2.88
C GLY A 100 7.35 -18.57 3.23
N SER A 101 6.06 -18.76 2.89
CA SER A 101 5.08 -17.70 2.66
C SER A 101 4.66 -16.94 3.92
N TYR A 102 4.51 -17.61 5.07
CA TYR A 102 3.91 -17.00 6.25
C TYR A 102 4.82 -15.98 6.96
N GLU A 103 6.11 -16.28 7.17
CA GLU A 103 7.04 -15.30 7.75
C GLU A 103 7.28 -14.09 6.81
N ARG A 104 7.33 -14.36 5.50
CA ARG A 104 7.45 -13.31 4.48
C ARG A 104 6.20 -12.41 4.46
N GLU A 105 5.02 -12.98 4.70
CA GLU A 105 3.75 -12.25 4.73
C GLU A 105 3.60 -11.39 6.00
N THR A 106 3.95 -11.92 7.18
CA THR A 106 3.97 -11.12 8.42
C THR A 106 4.95 -9.95 8.33
N PHE A 107 6.16 -10.18 7.81
CA PHE A 107 7.15 -9.12 7.55
C PHE A 107 6.63 -8.08 6.54
N ALA A 108 5.88 -8.52 5.53
CA ALA A 108 5.28 -7.62 4.54
C ALA A 108 4.15 -6.75 5.12
N LEU A 109 3.41 -7.22 6.13
CA LEU A 109 2.35 -6.43 6.76
C LEU A 109 2.87 -5.30 7.65
N THR A 110 3.93 -5.53 8.45
CA THR A 110 4.59 -4.45 9.21
C THR A 110 5.20 -3.41 8.27
N SER A 111 5.84 -3.87 7.19
CA SER A 111 6.39 -2.94 6.19
C SER A 111 5.29 -2.14 5.49
N LEU A 112 4.16 -2.78 5.20
CA LEU A 112 2.98 -2.13 4.64
C LEU A 112 2.41 -1.07 5.58
N GLU A 113 2.28 -1.36 6.87
CA GLU A 113 1.83 -0.41 7.89
C GLU A 113 2.71 0.84 7.90
N THR A 114 4.03 0.68 8.04
CA THR A 114 4.97 1.82 8.05
C THR A 114 4.91 2.65 6.76
N VAL A 115 4.82 2.00 5.59
CA VAL A 115 4.67 2.74 4.31
C VAL A 115 3.32 3.45 4.25
N THR A 116 2.25 2.83 4.74
CA THR A 116 0.91 3.44 4.74
C THR A 116 0.85 4.67 5.63
N GLU A 117 1.46 4.63 6.81
CA GLU A 117 1.56 5.77 7.72
C GLU A 117 2.32 6.95 7.09
N ALA A 118 3.47 6.67 6.46
CA ALA A 118 4.23 7.70 5.75
C ALA A 118 3.45 8.32 4.59
N LEU A 119 2.70 7.49 3.83
CA LEU A 119 1.82 7.97 2.76
C LEU A 119 0.63 8.78 3.32
N LEU A 120 0.09 8.41 4.49
CA LEU A 120 -0.97 9.16 5.15
C LEU A 120 -0.48 10.55 5.58
N GLU A 121 0.72 10.66 6.16
CA GLU A 121 1.31 11.95 6.54
C GLU A 121 1.45 12.88 5.32
N ILE A 122 1.95 12.35 4.20
CA ILE A 122 2.05 13.10 2.93
C ILE A 122 0.67 13.58 2.47
N MET A 123 -0.32 12.68 2.47
CA MET A 123 -1.66 13.03 2.02
C MET A 123 -2.28 14.11 2.90
N GLU A 124 -2.22 13.96 4.22
CA GLU A 124 -2.74 14.94 5.16
C GLU A 124 -2.04 16.29 5.02
N ALA A 125 -0.72 16.30 4.84
CA ALA A 125 0.03 17.52 4.60
C ALA A 125 -0.45 18.25 3.34
N CYS A 126 -0.61 17.54 2.22
CA CYS A 126 -1.15 18.13 0.99
C CYS A 126 -2.61 18.60 1.14
N MET A 127 -3.44 17.84 1.86
CA MET A 127 -4.86 18.17 2.06
C MET A 127 -5.05 19.46 2.87
N ARG A 128 -4.13 19.80 3.78
CA ARG A 128 -4.19 21.07 4.55
C ARG A 128 -4.23 22.30 3.65
N ASP A 129 -3.47 22.29 2.56
CA ASP A 129 -3.41 23.40 1.60
C ASP A 129 -4.48 23.31 0.50
N ILE A 130 -5.23 22.20 0.43
CA ILE A 130 -6.29 21.95 -0.56
C ILE A 130 -7.59 21.60 0.18
N PRO A 131 -8.24 22.57 0.85
CA PRO A 131 -9.33 22.30 1.80
C PRO A 131 -10.58 21.67 1.19
N THR A 132 -10.74 21.69 -0.14
CA THR A 132 -11.90 21.11 -0.83
C THR A 132 -11.67 19.67 -1.29
N CYS A 133 -10.44 19.15 -1.20
CA CYS A 133 -10.15 17.80 -1.67
C CYS A 133 -10.62 16.74 -0.66
N LYS A 134 -11.13 15.63 -1.19
CA LYS A 134 -11.63 14.48 -0.42
C LYS A 134 -10.73 13.27 -0.60
N TRP A 135 -9.43 13.49 -0.73
CA TRP A 135 -8.48 12.45 -1.11
C TRP A 135 -8.40 11.33 -0.08
N LEU A 136 -8.35 11.67 1.21
CA LEU A 136 -8.36 10.67 2.28
C LEU A 136 -9.67 9.88 2.29
N ASP A 137 -10.82 10.54 2.17
CA ASP A 137 -12.12 9.85 2.09
C ASP A 137 -12.15 8.84 0.92
N GLN A 138 -11.66 9.24 -0.25
CA GLN A 138 -11.59 8.37 -1.43
C GLN A 138 -10.65 7.18 -1.20
N TRP A 139 -9.50 7.40 -0.56
CA TRP A 139 -8.57 6.32 -0.25
C TRP A 139 -9.14 5.36 0.79
N THR A 140 -9.78 5.88 1.83
CA THR A 140 -10.49 5.09 2.85
C THR A 140 -11.60 4.26 2.23
N GLU A 141 -12.39 4.81 1.30
CA GLU A 141 -13.44 4.08 0.60
C GLU A 141 -12.87 2.92 -0.24
N LEU A 142 -11.75 3.14 -0.94
CA LEU A 142 -11.05 2.09 -1.69
C LEU A 142 -10.54 0.98 -0.76
N ALA A 143 -9.83 1.35 0.31
CA ALA A 143 -9.31 0.40 1.30
C ALA A 143 -10.44 -0.41 1.94
N GLN A 144 -11.55 0.24 2.29
CA GLN A 144 -12.73 -0.42 2.85
C GLN A 144 -13.32 -1.45 1.89
N LYS A 145 -13.50 -1.11 0.60
CA LYS A 145 -14.05 -2.03 -0.39
C LYS A 145 -13.20 -3.30 -0.50
N PHE A 146 -11.87 -3.15 -0.56
CA PHE A 146 -10.96 -4.29 -0.62
C PHE A 146 -10.84 -5.06 0.70
N ALA A 147 -11.01 -4.39 1.84
CA ALA A 147 -11.03 -5.04 3.15
C ALA A 147 -12.28 -5.91 3.33
N PHE A 148 -13.44 -5.45 2.86
CA PHE A 148 -14.73 -6.11 3.11
C PHE A 148 -15.25 -6.96 1.96
N GLN A 149 -14.64 -6.89 0.79
CA GLN A 149 -14.81 -7.86 -0.28
C GLN A 149 -13.85 -9.03 -0.06
N TYR A 150 -14.39 -10.25 0.00
CA TYR A 150 -13.58 -11.43 0.25
C TYR A 150 -12.59 -11.65 -0.90
N ASN A 151 -11.31 -11.50 -0.59
CA ASN A 151 -10.18 -11.85 -1.44
C ASN A 151 -9.03 -12.24 -0.50
N PRO A 152 -8.76 -13.55 -0.27
CA PRO A 152 -7.79 -14.01 0.73
C PRO A 152 -6.41 -13.37 0.61
N SER A 153 -5.96 -13.07 -0.61
CA SER A 153 -4.63 -12.52 -0.88
C SER A 153 -4.53 -11.02 -0.60
N LEU A 154 -5.62 -10.27 -0.72
CA LEU A 154 -5.62 -8.80 -0.59
C LEU A 154 -6.30 -8.31 0.69
N GLN A 155 -7.23 -9.08 1.24
CA GLN A 155 -8.06 -8.68 2.37
C GLN A 155 -7.24 -8.35 3.63
N PRO A 156 -6.23 -9.15 4.06
CA PRO A 156 -5.40 -8.80 5.23
C PRO A 156 -4.66 -7.47 5.03
N ARG A 157 -4.12 -7.25 3.82
CA ARG A 157 -3.40 -6.02 3.46
C ARG A 157 -4.34 -4.82 3.46
N ALA A 158 -5.51 -4.96 2.85
CA ALA A 158 -6.51 -3.90 2.81
C ALA A 158 -7.08 -3.57 4.20
N LEU A 159 -7.18 -4.56 5.10
CA LEU A 159 -7.54 -4.33 6.50
C LEU A 159 -6.48 -3.52 7.25
N VAL A 160 -5.19 -3.81 7.06
CA VAL A 160 -4.09 -3.00 7.63
C VAL A 160 -4.20 -1.56 7.12
N VAL A 161 -4.27 -1.38 5.80
CA VAL A 161 -4.38 -0.03 5.19
C VAL A 161 -5.60 0.71 5.71
N PHE A 162 -6.78 0.06 5.73
CA PHE A 162 -8.00 0.64 6.26
C PHE A 162 -7.85 1.03 7.74
N GLY A 163 -7.18 0.21 8.55
CA GLY A 163 -6.89 0.50 9.96
C GLY A 163 -6.00 1.73 10.14
N CYS A 164 -4.96 1.89 9.33
CA CYS A 164 -4.04 3.03 9.41
C CYS A 164 -4.73 4.36 9.01
N ILE A 165 -5.53 4.36 7.93
CA ILE A 165 -6.02 5.61 7.33
C ILE A 165 -7.41 6.04 7.83
N SER A 166 -8.17 5.15 8.46
CA SER A 166 -9.52 5.46 8.93
C SER A 166 -9.50 6.29 10.22
N LYS A 167 -10.04 7.50 10.17
CA LYS A 167 -10.21 8.36 11.36
C LYS A 167 -11.47 8.05 12.17
N ARG A 168 -12.45 7.40 11.55
CA ARG A 168 -13.74 7.04 12.16
C ARG A 168 -14.20 5.71 11.62
N VAL A 169 -14.79 4.90 12.49
CA VAL A 169 -15.34 3.59 12.13
C VAL A 169 -16.74 3.46 12.71
N SER A 170 -17.70 3.11 11.86
CA SER A 170 -19.09 2.83 12.22
C SER A 170 -19.26 1.44 12.82
N HIS A 171 -20.34 1.25 13.58
CA HIS A 171 -20.68 -0.05 14.16
C HIS A 171 -20.77 -1.18 13.12
N GLY A 172 -21.30 -0.89 11.92
CA GLY A 172 -21.38 -1.86 10.83
C GLY A 172 -20.01 -2.32 10.33
N GLN A 173 -19.05 -1.39 10.21
CA GLN A 173 -17.68 -1.71 9.81
C GLN A 173 -16.95 -2.52 10.89
N ILE A 174 -17.11 -2.17 12.18
CA ILE A 174 -16.56 -2.96 13.30
C ILE A 174 -17.09 -4.39 13.28
N LYS A 175 -18.41 -4.55 13.12
CA LYS A 175 -19.05 -5.87 13.03
C LYS A 175 -18.48 -6.68 11.86
N GLN A 176 -18.20 -6.04 10.73
CA GLN A 176 -17.62 -6.70 9.56
C GLN A 176 -16.18 -7.13 9.80
N ILE A 177 -15.35 -6.29 10.45
CA ILE A 177 -13.97 -6.64 10.83
C ILE A 177 -13.98 -7.85 11.76
N ILE A 178 -14.80 -7.84 12.82
CA ILE A 178 -14.91 -8.96 13.77
C ILE A 178 -15.30 -10.26 13.04
N ARG A 179 -16.26 -10.19 12.09
CA ARG A 179 -16.65 -11.37 11.28
C ARG A 179 -15.51 -11.90 10.43
N ILE A 180 -14.72 -11.03 9.81
CA ILE A 180 -13.57 -11.44 8.99
C ILE A 180 -12.52 -12.13 9.87
N LEU A 181 -12.20 -11.54 11.04
CA LEU A 181 -11.26 -12.13 11.99
C LEU A 181 -11.76 -13.48 12.55
N SER A 182 -13.04 -13.60 12.89
CA SER A 182 -13.64 -14.87 13.33
C SER A 182 -13.48 -15.96 12.27
N LYS A 183 -13.81 -15.66 11.01
CA LYS A 183 -13.64 -16.63 9.90
C LYS A 183 -12.18 -17.01 9.68
N GLY A 184 -11.26 -16.06 9.82
CA GLY A 184 -9.82 -16.32 9.75
C GLY A 184 -9.37 -17.28 10.85
N LEU A 185 -9.75 -17.01 12.10
CA LEU A 185 -9.44 -17.85 13.25
C LEU A 185 -10.04 -19.25 13.13
N GLU A 186 -11.31 -19.35 12.74
CA GLU A 186 -11.97 -20.64 12.47
C GLU A 186 -11.23 -21.46 11.41
N SER A 187 -10.66 -20.80 10.39
CA SER A 187 -9.88 -21.46 9.35
C SER A 187 -8.54 -21.98 9.89
N CYS A 188 -7.88 -21.23 10.77
CA CYS A 188 -6.66 -21.68 11.45
C CYS A 188 -6.90 -22.85 12.40
N LEU A 189 -8.04 -22.86 13.10
CA LEU A 189 -8.40 -23.91 14.06
C LEU A 189 -8.79 -25.23 13.40
N LYS A 190 -9.26 -25.22 12.14
CA LYS A 190 -9.71 -26.43 11.43
C LYS A 190 -8.58 -27.35 10.94
N GLY A 191 -7.30 -26.94 11.05
CA GLY A 191 -6.14 -27.75 10.67
C GLY A 191 -6.07 -28.08 9.16
N PRO A 192 -4.91 -28.56 8.65
CA PRO A 192 -4.74 -28.95 7.25
C PRO A 192 -5.49 -30.23 6.83
N ASP A 193 -6.10 -30.96 7.77
CA ASP A 193 -6.63 -32.31 7.54
C ASP A 193 -7.93 -32.39 6.73
N ASN A 194 -8.48 -31.26 6.27
CA ASN A 194 -9.77 -31.23 5.55
C ASN A 194 -9.69 -30.90 4.06
N TYR A 195 -8.49 -30.74 3.47
CA TYR A 195 -8.34 -30.51 2.03
C TYR A 195 -8.33 -31.79 1.18
N ASN A 196 -8.20 -32.98 1.78
CA ASN A 196 -8.12 -34.25 1.03
C ASN A 196 -9.45 -34.97 0.82
N SER A 197 -10.59 -34.38 1.17
CA SER A 197 -11.89 -35.08 1.08
C SER A 197 -12.90 -34.47 0.10
N GLN A 198 -12.51 -33.50 -0.74
CA GLN A 198 -13.40 -32.97 -1.80
C GLN A 198 -12.79 -33.00 -3.21
N VAL A 199 -11.72 -33.75 -3.42
CA VAL A 199 -11.27 -34.13 -4.78
C VAL A 199 -11.12 -35.65 -4.83
N LEU A 200 -12.25 -36.36 -4.76
CA LEU A 200 -12.37 -37.69 -5.33
C LEU A 200 -13.85 -38.00 -5.55
N ILE A 201 -14.15 -38.22 -6.83
CA ILE A 201 -15.41 -38.56 -7.51
C ILE A 201 -16.25 -37.34 -7.93
#